data_AF-A0A350YGL0-F1
#
_entry.id   AF-A0A350YGL0-F1
#
_cell.length_a   1.000
_cell.length_b   1.000
_cell.length_c   1.000
_cell.angle_alpha   90.00
_cell.angle_beta   90.00
_cell.angle_gamma   90.00
#
_symmetry.space_group_name_H-M   'P 1'
#
loop_
_entity.id
_entity.type
_entity.pdbx_description
1 polymer ?
#
loop_
_entity_poly.entity_id
_entity_poly.type
_entity_poly.pdbx_seq_one_letter_code
_entity_poly.pdbx_strand_id
1 'polypeptide(L)'
;MRNIANALAAAQPESKDYFVSRAKAYQQELLALDEQTRTKFSAIPRDKRKIITNHDALSYYAAAYGITILSATGVSTEGQPTAQNIAALTDQIKQENIKALFIESMADPRQMETIARDTGARLGGTLYTDALSPPHGEAPTYLDMMKVNGERILAGVR
;
A
#
# COMPACT_ATOMS: atom_id res chain seq x y z
N MET A 1 5.46 4.26 -16.63
CA MET A 1 6.77 4.41 -17.31
C MET A 1 6.68 4.58 -18.82
N ARG A 2 6.13 3.61 -19.57
CA ARG A 2 6.05 3.70 -21.05
C ARG A 2 5.40 4.99 -21.56
N ASN A 3 4.29 5.42 -20.95
CA ASN A 3 3.61 6.66 -21.33
C ASN A 3 4.49 7.91 -21.10
N ILE A 4 5.19 7.98 -19.96
CA ILE A 4 6.10 9.08 -19.65
C ILE A 4 7.26 9.11 -20.65
N ALA A 5 7.87 7.97 -20.92
CA ALA A 5 8.97 7.87 -21.89
C ALA A 5 8.53 8.27 -23.30
N ASN A 6 7.34 7.82 -23.74
CA ASN A 6 6.78 8.19 -25.03
C ASN A 6 6.48 9.69 -25.12
N ALA A 7 5.93 10.29 -24.06
CA ALA A 7 5.65 11.72 -24.02
C ALA A 7 6.94 12.54 -24.06
N LEU A 8 7.96 12.17 -23.28
CA LEU A 8 9.27 12.84 -23.30
C LEU A 8 9.98 12.68 -24.64
N ALA A 9 9.92 11.49 -25.25
CA ALA A 9 10.48 11.25 -26.58
C ALA A 9 9.76 12.03 -27.68
N ALA A 10 8.46 12.28 -27.55
CA ALA A 10 7.70 13.12 -28.48
C ALA A 10 8.03 14.61 -28.29
N ALA A 11 8.22 15.06 -27.05
CA ALA A 11 8.57 16.43 -26.72
C ALA A 11 10.02 16.78 -27.07
N GLN A 12 10.93 15.80 -27.00
CA GLN A 12 12.35 15.97 -27.24
C GLN A 12 12.93 14.80 -28.08
N PRO A 13 12.71 14.80 -29.41
CA PRO A 13 13.05 13.69 -30.30
C PRO A 13 14.53 13.33 -30.33
N GLU A 14 15.43 14.30 -30.17
CA GLU A 14 16.89 14.07 -30.16
C GLU A 14 17.36 13.27 -28.93
N SER A 15 16.58 13.28 -27.85
CA SER A 15 16.84 12.52 -26.61
C SER A 15 16.00 11.24 -26.50
N LYS A 16 15.32 10.83 -27.58
CA LYS A 16 14.40 9.68 -27.59
C LYS A 16 15.05 8.40 -27.08
N ASP A 17 16.21 8.03 -27.60
CA ASP A 17 16.89 6.77 -27.24
C ASP A 17 17.33 6.76 -25.76
N TYR A 18 17.67 7.93 -25.23
CA TYR A 18 17.94 8.10 -23.80
C TYR A 18 16.68 7.80 -22.97
N PHE A 19 15.54 8.42 -23.27
CA PHE A 19 14.32 8.15 -22.50
C PHE A 19 13.85 6.70 -22.61
N VAL A 20 13.92 6.11 -23.79
CA VAL A 20 13.52 4.70 -24.02
C VAL A 20 14.42 3.74 -23.25
N SER A 21 15.74 3.93 -23.28
CA SER A 21 16.68 3.06 -22.57
C SER A 21 16.52 3.17 -21.05
N ARG A 22 16.38 4.38 -20.51
CA ARG A 22 16.14 4.61 -19.07
C ARG A 22 14.81 4.02 -18.61
N ALA A 23 13.74 4.17 -19.40
CA ALA A 23 12.44 3.59 -19.07
C ALA A 23 12.47 2.05 -19.08
N LYS A 24 13.20 1.45 -20.02
CA LYS A 24 13.39 -0.01 -20.08
C LYS A 24 14.16 -0.51 -18.85
N ALA A 25 15.24 0.15 -18.47
CA ALA A 25 16.02 -0.21 -17.29
C ALA A 25 15.15 -0.16 -16.02
N TYR A 26 14.46 0.95 -15.78
CA TYR A 26 13.59 1.11 -14.62
C TYR A 26 12.40 0.14 -14.62
N GLN A 27 11.87 -0.22 -15.79
CA GLN A 27 10.84 -1.25 -15.90
C GLN A 27 11.34 -2.62 -15.41
N GLN A 28 12.61 -2.98 -15.66
CA GLN A 28 13.17 -4.24 -15.16
C GLN A 28 13.25 -4.24 -13.63
N GLU A 29 13.61 -3.11 -13.00
CA GLU A 29 13.62 -2.98 -11.55
C GLU A 29 12.22 -3.19 -10.95
N LEU A 30 11.19 -2.60 -11.57
CA LEU A 30 9.79 -2.78 -11.16
C LEU A 30 9.33 -4.23 -11.30
N LEU A 31 9.66 -4.89 -12.40
CA LEU A 31 9.29 -6.29 -12.63
C LEU A 31 9.97 -7.22 -11.63
N ALA A 32 11.26 -7.00 -11.35
CA ALA A 32 11.99 -7.77 -10.36
C ALA A 32 11.38 -7.60 -8.95
N LEU A 33 11.01 -6.38 -8.57
CA LEU A 33 10.34 -6.13 -7.28
C LEU A 33 8.95 -6.79 -7.22
N ASP A 34 8.16 -6.70 -8.28
CA ASP A 34 6.84 -7.33 -8.38
C ASP A 34 6.94 -8.85 -8.21
N GLU A 35 7.85 -9.50 -8.93
CA GLU A 35 8.06 -10.95 -8.84
C GLU A 35 8.48 -11.39 -7.42
N GLN A 36 9.43 -10.67 -6.81
CA GLN A 36 9.85 -10.94 -5.42
C GLN A 36 8.69 -10.78 -4.45
N THR A 37 7.87 -9.75 -4.63
CA THR A 37 6.72 -9.45 -3.76
C THR A 37 5.63 -10.52 -3.92
N ARG A 38 5.29 -10.90 -5.16
CA ARG A 38 4.36 -12.01 -5.45
C ARG A 38 4.81 -13.30 -4.80
N THR A 39 6.09 -13.65 -4.93
CA THR A 39 6.67 -14.86 -4.35
C THR A 39 6.51 -14.87 -2.83
N LYS A 40 6.88 -13.78 -2.15
CA LYS A 40 6.75 -13.66 -0.69
C LYS A 40 5.30 -13.76 -0.22
N PHE A 41 4.35 -13.12 -0.90
CA PHE A 41 2.93 -13.24 -0.54
C PHE A 41 2.35 -14.61 -0.84
N SER A 42 2.77 -15.26 -1.93
CA SER A 42 2.29 -16.59 -2.33
C SER A 42 2.52 -17.65 -1.25
N ALA A 43 3.56 -17.50 -0.43
CA ALA A 43 3.89 -18.38 0.69
C ALA A 43 2.93 -18.26 1.90
N ILE A 44 2.04 -17.26 1.92
CA ILE A 44 1.06 -17.03 3.00
C ILE A 44 -0.32 -17.45 2.49
N PRO A 45 -1.13 -18.24 3.21
CA PRO A 45 -2.50 -18.54 2.79
C PRO A 45 -3.34 -17.27 2.55
N ARG A 46 -4.16 -17.23 1.49
CA ARG A 46 -4.91 -16.00 1.10
C ARG A 46 -5.83 -15.49 2.19
N ASP A 47 -6.48 -16.38 2.93
CA ASP A 47 -7.35 -16.09 4.07
C ASP A 47 -6.65 -15.37 5.22
N LYS A 48 -5.31 -15.48 5.31
CA LYS A 48 -4.49 -14.78 6.31
C LYS A 48 -3.97 -13.42 5.83
N ARG A 49 -4.06 -13.11 4.54
CA ARG A 49 -3.54 -11.86 3.96
C ARG A 49 -4.55 -10.73 4.14
N LYS A 50 -4.96 -10.45 5.39
CA LYS A 50 -5.94 -9.42 5.72
C LYS A 50 -5.28 -8.30 6.51
N ILE A 51 -5.49 -7.06 6.07
CA ILE A 51 -4.95 -5.87 6.74
C ILE A 51 -6.01 -4.79 6.86
N ILE A 52 -5.80 -3.86 7.80
CA ILE A 52 -6.63 -2.67 7.98
C ILE A 52 -5.84 -1.41 7.61
N THR A 53 -6.45 -0.47 6.89
CA THR A 53 -5.88 0.86 6.55
C THR A 53 -6.86 1.99 6.85
N ASN A 54 -6.40 3.25 6.75
CA ASN A 54 -7.26 4.42 6.88
C ASN A 54 -8.31 4.46 5.76
N HIS A 55 -7.88 4.39 4.49
CA HIS A 55 -8.76 4.39 3.32
C HIS A 55 -8.38 3.33 2.28
N ASP A 56 -9.27 3.11 1.31
CA ASP A 56 -9.07 2.13 0.23
C ASP A 56 -8.16 2.66 -0.89
N ALA A 57 -6.92 3.00 -0.54
CA ALA A 57 -5.92 3.53 -1.48
C ALA A 57 -5.12 2.43 -2.20
N LEU A 58 -5.19 1.19 -1.71
CA LEU A 58 -4.30 0.10 -2.10
C LEU A 58 -5.03 -1.04 -2.83
N SER A 59 -6.22 -0.79 -3.38
CA SER A 59 -7.02 -1.80 -4.10
C SER A 59 -6.27 -2.50 -5.26
N TYR A 60 -5.49 -1.77 -6.06
CA TYR A 60 -4.64 -2.36 -7.10
C TYR A 60 -3.53 -3.25 -6.52
N TYR A 61 -2.91 -2.81 -5.43
CA TYR A 61 -1.89 -3.58 -4.73
C TYR A 61 -2.49 -4.86 -4.14
N ALA A 62 -3.67 -4.73 -3.52
CA ALA A 62 -4.45 -5.83 -2.97
C ALA A 62 -4.78 -6.88 -4.03
N ALA A 63 -5.32 -6.44 -5.17
CA ALA A 63 -5.62 -7.31 -6.30
C ALA A 63 -4.36 -8.01 -6.85
N ALA A 64 -3.24 -7.28 -6.98
CA ALA A 64 -2.00 -7.83 -7.49
C ALA A 64 -1.43 -8.94 -6.60
N TYR A 65 -1.47 -8.79 -5.27
CA TYR A 65 -0.82 -9.73 -4.34
C TYR A 65 -1.79 -10.63 -3.56
N GLY A 66 -3.09 -10.53 -3.85
CA GLY A 66 -4.14 -11.33 -3.22
C GLY A 66 -4.32 -11.00 -1.74
N ILE A 67 -4.27 -9.72 -1.40
CA ILE A 67 -4.49 -9.20 -0.04
C ILE A 67 -5.94 -8.72 0.04
N THR A 68 -6.59 -8.94 1.18
CA THR A 68 -7.85 -8.29 1.51
C THR A 68 -7.56 -7.08 2.40
N ILE A 69 -7.99 -5.90 1.96
CA ILE A 69 -7.85 -4.67 2.73
C ILE A 69 -9.24 -4.27 3.22
N LEU A 70 -9.39 -4.09 4.53
CA LEU A 70 -10.53 -3.39 5.09
C LEU A 70 -10.08 -1.97 5.43
N SER A 71 -10.87 -0.97 5.10
CA SER A 71 -10.51 0.41 5.38
C SER A 71 -11.52 1.09 6.29
N ALA A 72 -11.04 2.00 7.14
CA ALA A 72 -11.90 2.76 8.03
C ALA A 72 -12.90 3.65 7.27
N THR A 73 -12.50 4.17 6.11
CA THR A 73 -13.41 4.92 5.22
C THR A 73 -14.14 4.06 4.19
N GLY A 74 -13.80 2.78 3.99
CA GLY A 74 -14.44 1.90 3.00
C GLY A 74 -15.91 1.57 3.26
N VAL A 75 -16.42 1.92 4.45
CA VAL A 75 -17.86 1.90 4.76
C VAL A 75 -18.57 3.17 4.25
N SER A 76 -17.84 4.24 3.91
CA SER A 76 -18.34 5.49 3.34
C SER A 76 -17.26 6.20 2.53
N THR A 77 -17.24 5.96 1.22
CA THR A 77 -16.23 6.50 0.27
C THR A 77 -16.23 8.03 0.13
N GLU A 78 -17.21 8.72 0.69
CA GLU A 78 -17.34 10.18 0.63
C GLU A 78 -17.54 10.76 2.03
N GLY A 79 -16.45 10.92 2.79
CA GLY A 79 -16.46 11.66 4.05
C GLY A 79 -15.64 11.04 5.17
N GLN A 80 -15.60 11.78 6.28
CA GLN A 80 -15.00 11.30 7.52
C GLN A 80 -15.84 10.12 8.05
N PRO A 81 -15.22 9.01 8.48
CA PRO A 81 -15.94 7.82 8.92
C PRO A 81 -16.80 8.14 10.15
N THR A 82 -18.07 7.74 10.12
CA THR A 82 -18.98 7.93 11.25
C THR A 82 -18.61 7.00 12.42
N ALA A 83 -19.06 7.32 13.63
CA ALA A 83 -18.87 6.44 14.79
C ALA A 83 -19.45 5.03 14.56
N GLN A 84 -20.56 4.93 13.83
CA GLN A 84 -21.17 3.65 13.45
C GLN A 84 -20.26 2.84 12.52
N ASN A 85 -19.59 3.48 11.56
CA ASN A 85 -18.65 2.82 10.66
C ASN A 85 -17.44 2.28 11.43
N ILE A 86 -16.93 3.06 12.40
CA ILE A 86 -15.81 2.64 13.25
C ILE A 86 -16.20 1.44 14.11
N ALA A 87 -17.41 1.44 14.69
CA ALA A 87 -17.92 0.31 15.46
C ALA A 87 -18.05 -0.96 14.61
N ALA A 88 -18.66 -0.85 13.41
CA ALA A 88 -18.80 -1.97 12.49
C ALA A 88 -17.45 -2.55 12.06
N LEU A 89 -16.47 -1.69 11.75
CA LEU A 89 -15.11 -2.13 11.44
C LEU A 89 -14.45 -2.81 12.64
N THR A 90 -14.61 -2.26 13.85
CA THR A 90 -14.06 -2.84 15.09
C THR A 90 -14.61 -4.25 15.34
N ASP A 91 -15.92 -4.45 15.14
CA ASP A 91 -16.56 -5.75 15.27
C ASP A 91 -16.06 -6.72 14.21
N GLN A 92 -15.93 -6.28 12.95
CA GLN A 92 -15.39 -7.11 11.87
C GLN A 92 -13.94 -7.54 12.13
N ILE A 93 -13.09 -6.63 12.62
CA ILE A 93 -11.69 -6.94 12.98
C ILE A 93 -11.63 -8.04 14.04
N LYS A 94 -12.49 -7.96 15.06
CA LYS A 94 -12.57 -8.97 16.14
C LYS A 94 -13.08 -10.31 15.63
N GLN A 95 -14.16 -10.29 14.83
CA GLN A 95 -14.77 -11.50 14.27
C GLN A 95 -13.81 -12.25 13.33
N GLU A 96 -13.09 -11.52 12.49
CA GLU A 96 -12.15 -12.08 11.52
C GLU A 96 -10.73 -12.28 12.09
N ASN A 97 -10.50 -11.88 13.35
CA ASN A 97 -9.21 -11.94 14.04
C ASN A 97 -8.06 -11.31 13.22
N ILE A 98 -8.31 -10.14 12.65
CA ILE A 98 -7.34 -9.42 11.82
C ILE A 98 -6.32 -8.75 12.73
N LYS A 99 -5.04 -9.08 12.52
CA LYS A 99 -3.97 -8.72 13.46
C LYS A 99 -3.18 -7.48 13.04
N ALA A 100 -3.25 -7.10 11.77
CA ALA A 100 -2.38 -6.11 11.18
C ALA A 100 -3.16 -4.87 10.78
N LEU A 101 -2.77 -3.74 11.36
CA LEU A 101 -3.35 -2.45 11.12
C LEU A 101 -2.24 -1.49 10.72
N PHE A 102 -2.48 -0.66 9.70
CA PHE A 102 -1.49 0.28 9.19
C PHE A 102 -2.06 1.69 9.14
N ILE A 103 -1.17 2.67 9.35
CA ILE A 103 -1.47 4.09 9.24
C ILE A 103 -0.95 4.59 7.91
N GLU A 104 -1.70 5.38 7.17
CA GLU A 104 -1.20 5.97 5.93
C GLU A 104 -0.44 7.26 6.19
N SER A 105 0.61 7.54 5.42
CA SER A 105 1.54 8.65 5.68
C SER A 105 0.90 10.03 5.68
N MET A 106 -0.25 10.19 5.03
CA MET A 106 -1.00 11.44 4.94
C MET A 106 -2.23 11.50 5.86
N ALA A 107 -2.49 10.45 6.65
CA ALA A 107 -3.67 10.33 7.48
C ALA A 107 -3.41 10.66 8.96
N ASP A 108 -4.45 11.10 9.67
CA ASP A 108 -4.38 11.29 11.12
C ASP A 108 -4.28 9.91 11.83
N PRO A 109 -3.23 9.67 12.65
CA PRO A 109 -3.01 8.37 13.27
C PRO A 109 -4.02 8.03 14.36
N ARG A 110 -4.67 9.03 14.99
CA ARG A 110 -5.47 8.85 16.22
C ARG A 110 -6.61 7.85 16.05
N GLN A 111 -7.22 7.83 14.86
CA GLN A 111 -8.29 6.89 14.56
C GLN A 111 -7.79 5.44 14.57
N MET A 112 -6.70 5.18 13.86
CA MET A 112 -6.11 3.85 13.74
C MET A 112 -5.54 3.36 15.07
N GLU A 113 -4.96 4.25 15.87
CA GLU A 113 -4.53 3.97 17.24
C GLU A 113 -5.69 3.56 18.15
N THR A 114 -6.85 4.20 17.99
CA THR A 114 -8.07 3.88 18.76
C THR A 114 -8.58 2.49 18.39
N ILE A 115 -8.71 2.21 17.08
CA ILE A 115 -9.12 0.89 16.58
C ILE A 115 -8.15 -0.20 17.06
N ALA A 116 -6.84 0.04 17.01
CA ALA A 116 -5.83 -0.90 17.50
C ALA A 116 -6.02 -1.22 18.98
N ARG A 117 -6.28 -0.20 19.81
CA ARG A 117 -6.55 -0.37 21.25
C ARG A 117 -7.82 -1.18 21.51
N ASP A 118 -8.89 -0.90 20.78
CA ASP A 118 -10.21 -1.50 21.03
C ASP A 118 -10.32 -2.94 20.50
N THR A 119 -9.48 -3.29 19.52
CA THR A 119 -9.47 -4.62 18.87
C THR A 119 -8.34 -5.52 19.37
N GLY A 120 -7.26 -4.94 19.91
CA GLY A 120 -6.01 -5.67 20.18
C GLY A 120 -5.15 -5.93 18.92
N ALA A 121 -5.54 -5.40 17.76
CA ALA A 121 -4.72 -5.44 16.56
C ALA A 121 -3.43 -4.63 16.74
N ARG A 122 -2.36 -5.03 16.04
CA ARG A 122 -1.06 -4.38 16.12
C ARG A 122 -0.89 -3.36 15.01
N LEU A 123 -0.34 -2.21 15.37
CA LEU A 123 0.15 -1.22 14.40
C LEU A 123 1.40 -1.79 13.71
N GLY A 124 1.29 -2.08 12.42
CA GLY A 124 2.38 -2.51 11.54
C GLY A 124 3.23 -1.35 10.99
N GLY A 125 2.99 -0.14 11.46
CA GLY A 125 3.65 1.08 11.04
C GLY A 125 2.94 1.82 9.91
N THR A 126 3.66 2.72 9.27
CA THR A 126 3.13 3.59 8.23
C THR A 126 3.12 2.91 6.86
N LEU A 127 2.12 3.14 6.01
CA LEU A 127 2.16 2.82 4.59
C LEU A 127 2.19 4.13 3.79
N TYR A 128 2.92 4.12 2.69
CA TYR A 128 3.02 5.25 1.78
C TYR A 128 2.09 5.02 0.60
N THR A 129 1.05 5.83 0.47
CA THR A 129 0.00 5.66 -0.55
C THR A 129 0.04 6.80 -1.55
N ASP A 130 -0.28 8.01 -1.10
CA ASP A 130 -0.42 9.18 -1.96
C ASP A 130 0.86 10.01 -2.12
N ALA A 131 1.88 9.74 -1.30
CA ALA A 131 3.12 10.50 -1.28
C ALA A 131 4.33 9.62 -0.98
N LEU A 132 5.46 9.98 -1.60
CA LEU A 132 6.78 9.50 -1.21
C LEU A 132 7.19 10.11 0.13
N SER A 133 8.13 9.47 0.82
CA SER A 133 8.77 10.12 1.96
C SER A 133 9.64 11.30 1.50
N PRO A 134 10.05 12.19 2.41
CA PRO A 134 11.14 13.12 2.14
C PRO A 134 12.41 12.42 1.62
N PRO A 135 13.35 13.12 0.99
CA PRO A 135 14.56 12.53 0.40
C PRO A 135 15.43 11.68 1.34
N HIS A 136 15.35 11.92 2.66
CA HIS A 136 16.07 11.17 3.69
C HIS A 136 15.16 10.22 4.50
N GLY A 137 13.93 9.99 4.04
CA GLY A 137 12.98 9.07 4.66
C GLY A 137 13.11 7.65 4.12
N GLU A 138 12.19 6.78 4.54
CA GLU A 138 12.24 5.34 4.22
C GLU A 138 11.79 4.99 2.80
N ALA A 139 11.02 5.87 2.13
CA ALA A 139 10.41 5.63 0.83
C ALA A 139 10.57 6.84 -0.12
N PRO A 140 11.82 7.30 -0.41
CA PRO A 140 12.04 8.53 -1.18
C PRO A 140 11.81 8.34 -2.69
N THR A 141 11.68 7.09 -3.16
CA THR A 141 11.37 6.76 -4.55
C THR A 141 10.15 5.84 -4.64
N TYR A 142 9.53 5.76 -5.82
CA TYR A 142 8.41 4.84 -6.04
C TYR A 142 8.79 3.37 -5.83
N LEU A 143 10.03 2.97 -6.16
CA LEU A 143 10.52 1.61 -5.89
C LEU A 143 10.62 1.35 -4.39
N ASP A 144 11.19 2.29 -3.64
CA ASP A 144 11.32 2.17 -2.18
C ASP A 144 9.95 2.14 -1.51
N MET A 145 9.03 2.99 -1.97
CA MET A 145 7.64 3.01 -1.50
C MET A 145 6.96 1.64 -1.65
N MET A 146 7.02 1.06 -2.85
CA MET A 146 6.43 -0.26 -3.11
C MET A 146 7.10 -1.35 -2.28
N LYS A 147 8.42 -1.29 -2.12
CA LYS A 147 9.20 -2.25 -1.33
C LYS A 147 8.86 -2.17 0.16
N VAL A 148 8.91 -0.97 0.75
CA VAL A 148 8.64 -0.74 2.18
C VAL A 148 7.20 -1.15 2.52
N ASN A 149 6.22 -0.76 1.69
CA ASN A 149 4.84 -1.19 1.89
C ASN A 149 4.73 -2.72 1.87
N GLY A 150 5.35 -3.38 0.88
CA GLY A 150 5.31 -4.83 0.79
C GLY A 150 5.97 -5.53 1.98
N GLU A 151 7.11 -5.05 2.44
CA GLU A 151 7.82 -5.59 3.60
C GLU A 151 7.00 -5.42 4.90
N ARG A 152 6.39 -4.26 5.11
CA ARG A 152 5.53 -3.97 6.26
C ARG A 152 4.27 -4.83 6.28
N ILE A 153 3.58 -4.90 5.14
CA ILE A 153 2.39 -5.74 5.00
C ILE A 153 2.75 -7.21 5.24
N LEU A 154 3.82 -7.72 4.62
CA LEU A 154 4.29 -9.10 4.82
C LEU A 154 4.61 -9.39 6.28
N ALA A 155 5.22 -8.46 7.01
CA ALA A 155 5.49 -8.61 8.43
C ALA A 155 4.20 -8.65 9.27
N GLY A 156 3.19 -7.86 8.88
CA GLY A 156 1.90 -7.83 9.58
C GLY A 156 1.04 -9.09 9.37
N VAL A 157 1.09 -9.71 8.19
CA VAL A 157 0.24 -10.86 7.86
C VAL A 157 0.87 -12.23 8.16
N ARG A 158 2.05 -12.26 8.80
CA ARG A 158 2.73 -13.48 9.28
C ARG A 158 2.38 -13.76 10.73
#